data_AF-A0A1C6U344-F1
#
_entry.id   AF-A0A1C6U344-F1
#
_cell.length_a   1.000
_cell.length_b   1.000
_cell.length_c   1.000
_cell.angle_alpha   90.00
_cell.angle_beta   90.00
_cell.angle_gamma   90.00
#
_symmetry.space_group_name_H-M   'P 1'
#
loop_
_entity.id
_entity.type
_entity.pdbx_description
1 polymer ?
#
loop_
_entity_poly.entity_id
_entity_poly.type
_entity_poly.pdbx_seq_one_letter_code
_entity_poly.pdbx_strand_id
1 'polypeptide(L)'
;MRFGTDNEHPFDTDNRAWRRLADVTSEHFDVITWTRDPDGRPVLLTLGDLRTGDMITLAVLDSLEIRDPYALLAVHTGGELAAHGPTSGAETARSLAPMLALDSTTLAVTKPVPLHDPATTALPATCWVDLPTTLAAALRPALDDARTAVLVLLDRTQGWLAAVGPFPTHAAADTWQPDDGPGRAADRLIVPLHPVTLQEAQP
;
A
#
# COMPACT_ATOMS: atom_id res chain seq x y z
N MET A 1 16.64 19.56 -9.54
CA MET A 1 17.58 18.56 -10.10
C MET A 1 18.74 18.40 -9.12
N ARG A 2 18.73 17.30 -8.36
CA ARG A 2 19.88 16.69 -7.68
C ARG A 2 19.44 15.26 -7.32
N PHE A 3 19.94 14.28 -8.05
CA PHE A 3 19.92 12.89 -7.61
C PHE A 3 20.99 12.76 -6.51
N GLY A 4 20.68 12.12 -5.39
CA GLY A 4 21.61 11.96 -4.28
C GLY A 4 21.10 11.00 -3.21
N THR A 5 21.64 9.78 -3.24
CA THR A 5 21.92 8.85 -2.12
C THR A 5 20.75 8.38 -1.25
N ASP A 6 20.48 7.07 -1.28
CA ASP A 6 19.77 6.22 -0.29
C ASP A 6 19.52 6.89 1.07
N ASN A 7 18.41 7.61 1.18
CA ASN A 7 17.91 8.21 2.42
C ASN A 7 16.37 8.21 2.39
N GLU A 8 15.76 7.17 1.80
CA GLU A 8 14.36 7.29 1.40
C GLU A 8 13.40 7.45 2.59
N HIS A 9 13.69 6.94 3.80
CA HIS A 9 12.76 7.07 4.93
C HIS A 9 13.47 7.12 6.31
N PRO A 10 13.76 8.30 6.87
CA PRO A 10 14.25 8.41 8.25
C PRO A 10 13.12 8.08 9.24
N PHE A 11 13.47 7.44 10.36
CA PHE A 11 12.55 7.22 11.48
C PHE A 11 11.96 8.56 11.93
N ASP A 12 10.64 8.72 11.77
CA ASP A 12 9.95 9.95 12.14
C ASP A 12 9.73 10.01 13.66
N THR A 13 10.62 10.72 14.36
CA THR A 13 10.50 10.99 15.81
C THR A 13 9.34 11.93 16.14
N ASP A 14 8.73 12.60 15.17
CA ASP A 14 7.53 13.40 15.36
C ASP A 14 6.24 12.57 15.18
N ASN A 15 6.36 11.29 14.78
CA ASN A 15 5.20 10.44 14.62
C ASN A 15 4.45 10.28 15.96
N ARG A 16 3.12 10.22 15.86
CA ARG A 16 2.23 10.25 17.03
C ARG A 16 2.45 9.06 17.98
N ALA A 17 2.80 7.90 17.46
CA ALA A 17 3.01 6.69 18.27
C ALA A 17 4.29 6.83 19.11
N TRP A 18 5.37 7.31 18.49
CA TRP A 18 6.63 7.58 19.16
C TRP A 18 6.51 8.67 20.22
N ARG A 19 5.83 9.78 19.90
CA ARG A 19 5.58 10.84 20.90
C ARG A 19 4.82 10.34 22.12
N ARG A 20 3.74 9.57 21.89
CA ARG A 20 2.96 8.98 22.99
C ARG A 20 3.78 8.01 23.83
N LEU A 21 4.60 7.17 23.19
CA LEU A 21 5.49 6.27 23.91
C LEU A 21 6.47 7.08 24.77
N ALA A 22 7.16 8.05 24.16
CA ALA A 22 8.15 8.88 24.82
C ALA A 22 7.56 9.64 26.01
N ASP A 23 6.40 10.30 25.83
CA ASP A 23 5.70 11.04 26.88
C ASP A 23 5.34 10.12 28.06
N VAL A 24 4.64 9.01 27.78
CA VAL A 24 4.20 8.07 28.83
C VAL A 24 5.39 7.44 29.55
N THR A 25 6.46 7.08 28.83
CA THR A 25 7.64 6.50 29.48
C THR A 25 8.39 7.51 30.34
N SER A 26 8.44 8.78 29.93
CA SER A 26 9.16 9.83 30.66
C SER A 26 8.41 10.29 31.93
N GLU A 27 7.10 10.08 32.00
CA GLU A 27 6.31 10.32 33.21
C GLU A 27 6.62 9.30 34.33
N HIS A 28 7.08 8.10 33.98
CA HIS A 28 7.19 6.98 34.91
C HIS A 28 8.61 6.46 35.12
N PHE A 29 9.53 6.71 34.18
CA PHE A 29 10.89 6.17 34.18
C PHE A 29 11.91 7.26 33.89
N ASP A 30 13.15 7.01 34.30
CA ASP A 30 14.30 7.72 33.75
C ASP A 30 14.60 7.12 32.36
N VAL A 31 14.50 7.94 31.31
CA VAL A 31 14.50 7.47 29.93
C VAL A 31 15.81 7.86 29.23
N ILE A 32 16.52 6.86 28.72
CA ILE A 32 17.70 7.04 27.86
C ILE A 32 17.37 6.57 26.46
N THR A 33 17.38 7.51 25.50
CA THR A 33 17.25 7.19 24.08
C THR A 33 18.64 7.04 23.47
N TRP A 34 18.91 5.87 22.90
CA TRP A 34 20.15 5.61 22.18
C TRP A 34 19.93 5.88 20.70
N THR A 35 20.73 6.77 20.14
CA THR A 35 20.66 7.13 18.72
C THR A 35 21.81 6.51 17.94
N ARG A 36 21.56 6.14 16.69
CA ARG A 36 22.59 5.73 15.75
C ARG A 36 23.27 6.97 15.18
N ASP A 37 24.60 6.92 15.08
CA ASP A 37 25.37 7.89 14.31
C ASP A 37 25.49 7.43 12.84
N PRO A 38 25.45 8.33 11.84
CA PRO A 38 25.31 9.79 11.96
C PRO A 38 23.86 10.30 11.84
N ASP A 39 22.89 9.42 11.62
CA ASP A 39 21.51 9.81 11.27
C ASP A 39 20.64 10.25 12.47
N GLY A 40 21.13 10.06 13.70
CA GLY A 40 20.42 10.43 14.93
C GLY A 40 19.21 9.54 15.22
N ARG A 41 19.04 8.41 14.51
CA ARG A 41 17.86 7.56 14.62
C ARG A 41 17.83 6.82 15.96
N PRO A 42 16.72 6.85 16.73
CA PRO A 42 16.56 5.99 17.89
C PRO A 42 16.66 4.51 17.53
N VAL A 43 17.52 3.77 18.23
CA VAL A 43 17.73 2.31 18.05
C VAL A 43 17.46 1.51 19.31
N LEU A 44 17.59 2.12 20.49
CA LEU A 44 17.26 1.51 21.77
C LEU A 44 16.60 2.55 22.68
N LEU A 45 15.69 2.09 23.52
CA LEU A 45 15.08 2.87 24.59
C LEU A 45 15.34 2.14 25.91
N THR A 46 16.10 2.75 26.82
CA THR A 46 16.31 2.22 28.17
C THR A 46 15.41 2.97 29.15
N LEU A 47 14.66 2.20 29.93
CA LEU A 47 13.75 2.68 30.97
C LEU A 47 14.31 2.25 32.33
N GLY A 48 14.64 3.23 33.18
CA GLY A 48 15.07 3.00 34.56
C GLY A 48 13.97 3.34 35.56
N ASP A 49 13.60 2.39 36.43
CA ASP A 49 12.75 2.69 37.59
C ASP A 49 13.62 3.25 38.72
N LEU A 50 13.48 4.55 38.99
CA LEU A 50 14.26 5.25 40.02
C LEU A 50 14.03 4.71 41.45
N ARG A 51 12.89 4.06 41.71
CA ARG A 51 12.54 3.56 43.04
C ARG A 51 13.21 2.22 43.33
N THR A 52 13.33 1.36 42.33
CA THR A 52 13.89 0.00 42.47
C THR A 52 15.33 -0.11 41.96
N GLY A 53 15.72 0.75 41.03
CA GLY A 53 16.99 0.67 40.30
C GLY A 53 16.95 -0.32 39.12
N ASP A 54 15.80 -0.92 38.83
CA ASP A 54 15.66 -1.87 37.73
C ASP A 54 15.70 -1.15 36.37
N MET A 55 16.31 -1.80 35.38
CA MET A 55 16.43 -1.28 34.02
C MET A 55 15.92 -2.29 33.00
N ILE A 56 15.14 -1.80 32.02
CA ILE A 56 14.73 -2.56 30.85
C ILE A 56 15.17 -1.79 29.60
N THR A 57 15.80 -2.49 28.65
CA THR A 57 16.16 -1.92 27.35
C THR A 57 15.33 -2.55 26.26
N LEU A 58 14.63 -1.71 25.49
CA LEU A 58 13.80 -2.09 24.37
C LEU A 58 14.54 -1.78 23.05
N ALA A 59 14.57 -2.75 22.14
CA ALA A 59 15.02 -2.50 20.77
C ALA A 59 13.96 -1.70 20.01
N VAL A 60 14.35 -0.53 19.51
CA VAL A 60 13.53 0.26 18.58
C VAL A 60 13.77 -0.30 17.18
N LEU A 61 13.09 -1.40 16.89
CA LEU A 61 13.00 -1.93 15.55
C LEU A 61 12.01 -1.07 14.79
N ASP A 62 12.52 -0.05 14.10
CA ASP A 62 11.86 0.39 12.89
C ASP A 62 12.18 -0.65 11.81
N SER A 63 11.40 -1.73 11.85
CA SER A 63 11.08 -2.40 10.62
C SER A 63 10.33 -1.37 9.81
N LEU A 64 11.00 -0.83 8.80
CA LEU A 64 10.37 -0.58 7.53
C LEU A 64 9.60 -1.87 7.21
N GLU A 65 8.35 -1.95 7.64
CA GLU A 65 7.40 -2.77 6.91
C GLU A 65 7.33 -2.04 5.58
N ILE A 66 8.27 -2.36 4.67
CA ILE A 66 8.07 -2.20 3.23
C ILE A 66 6.87 -3.10 2.96
N ARG A 67 5.70 -2.56 3.25
CA ARG A 67 4.47 -3.13 2.76
C ARG A 67 4.45 -2.61 1.35
N ASP A 68 4.88 -3.48 0.42
CA ASP A 68 4.65 -3.25 -1.00
C ASP A 68 3.26 -2.64 -1.15
N PRO A 69 3.08 -1.58 -1.94
CA PRO A 69 1.78 -0.95 -2.05
C PRO A 69 0.77 -1.96 -2.60
N TYR A 70 -0.43 -2.03 -2.01
CA TYR A 70 -1.53 -2.84 -2.51
C TYR A 70 -2.72 -1.95 -2.86
N ALA A 71 -3.52 -2.40 -3.81
CA ALA A 71 -4.88 -1.90 -4.02
C ALA A 71 -5.88 -3.01 -3.70
N LEU A 72 -7.08 -2.65 -3.27
CA LEU A 72 -8.23 -3.54 -3.27
C LEU A 72 -8.97 -3.36 -4.58
N LEU A 73 -8.97 -4.39 -5.43
CA LEU A 73 -9.86 -4.45 -6.59
C LEU A 73 -11.27 -4.78 -6.11
N ALA A 74 -12.25 -4.02 -6.58
CA ALA A 74 -13.67 -4.21 -6.34
C ALA A 74 -14.36 -4.51 -7.67
N VAL A 75 -15.01 -5.67 -7.74
CA VAL A 75 -15.80 -6.09 -8.90
C VAL A 75 -17.27 -6.02 -8.53
N HIS A 76 -18.05 -5.30 -9.32
CA HIS A 76 -19.49 -5.21 -9.17
C HIS A 76 -20.21 -6.31 -9.95
N THR A 77 -21.48 -6.56 -9.64
CA THR A 77 -22.30 -7.63 -10.25
C THR A 77 -22.42 -7.54 -11.77
N GLY A 78 -22.24 -6.35 -12.36
CA GLY A 78 -22.22 -6.18 -13.82
C GLY A 78 -20.87 -6.51 -14.47
N GLY A 79 -19.81 -6.73 -13.69
CA GLY A 79 -18.43 -6.94 -14.15
C GLY A 79 -17.59 -5.66 -14.17
N GLU A 80 -18.13 -4.53 -13.70
CA GLU A 80 -17.39 -3.28 -13.54
C GLU A 80 -16.29 -3.44 -12.49
N LEU A 81 -15.08 -3.00 -12.83
CA LEU A 81 -13.89 -3.07 -12.01
C LEU A 81 -13.45 -1.67 -11.58
N ALA A 82 -13.32 -1.47 -10.26
CA ALA A 82 -12.73 -0.30 -9.64
C ALA A 82 -11.58 -0.72 -8.70
N ALA A 83 -10.71 0.24 -8.35
CA ALA A 83 -9.60 0.01 -7.42
C ALA A 83 -9.66 0.99 -6.25
N HIS A 84 -9.29 0.54 -5.05
CA HIS A 84 -9.19 1.36 -3.84
C HIS A 84 -7.78 1.25 -3.26
N GLY A 85 -7.10 2.37 -3.07
CA GLY A 85 -5.71 2.39 -2.61
C GLY A 85 -4.98 3.70 -2.91
N PRO A 86 -3.64 3.72 -2.80
CA PRO A 86 -2.80 2.62 -2.32
C PRO A 86 -2.95 2.36 -0.81
N THR A 87 -2.66 1.13 -0.39
CA THR A 87 -2.63 0.70 1.01
C THR A 87 -1.29 0.05 1.34
N SER A 88 -0.94 0.03 2.63
CA SER A 88 0.25 -0.63 3.13
C SER A 88 -0.03 -2.14 3.29
N GLY A 89 0.05 -2.89 2.20
CA GLY A 89 0.02 -4.35 2.19
C GLY A 89 -1.37 -5.01 2.05
N ALA A 90 -1.34 -6.31 1.77
CA ALA A 90 -2.52 -7.10 1.42
C ALA A 90 -3.61 -7.13 2.50
N GLU A 91 -3.23 -7.21 3.78
CA GLU A 91 -4.20 -7.23 4.89
C GLU A 91 -4.93 -5.89 5.04
N THR A 92 -4.21 -4.78 4.90
CA THR A 92 -4.79 -3.43 4.92
C THR A 92 -5.70 -3.20 3.71
N ALA A 93 -5.33 -3.68 2.53
CA ALA A 93 -6.23 -3.67 1.37
C ALA A 93 -7.49 -4.49 1.66
N ARG A 94 -7.35 -5.69 2.22
CA ARG A 94 -8.48 -6.59 2.51
C ARG A 94 -9.44 -6.00 3.54
N SER A 95 -8.95 -5.27 4.53
CA SER A 95 -9.80 -4.67 5.57
C SER A 95 -10.74 -3.58 5.04
N LEU A 96 -10.56 -3.10 3.79
CA LEU A 96 -11.49 -2.19 3.13
C LEU A 96 -12.75 -2.90 2.62
N ALA A 97 -12.70 -4.21 2.39
CA ALA A 97 -13.81 -4.94 1.76
C ALA A 97 -15.15 -4.83 2.53
N PRO A 98 -15.19 -4.94 3.88
CA PRO A 98 -16.43 -4.73 4.63
C PRO A 98 -17.04 -3.35 4.45
N MET A 99 -16.22 -2.29 4.42
CA MET A 99 -16.72 -0.92 4.21
C MET A 99 -17.35 -0.77 2.82
N LEU A 100 -16.66 -1.26 1.77
CA LEU A 100 -17.20 -1.24 0.40
C LEU A 100 -18.49 -2.05 0.27
N ALA A 101 -18.61 -3.18 0.98
CA ALA A 101 -19.81 -4.00 0.97
C ALA A 101 -21.01 -3.32 1.65
N LEU A 102 -20.76 -2.46 2.65
CA LEU A 102 -21.80 -1.65 3.29
C LEU A 102 -22.27 -0.51 2.37
N ASP A 103 -21.35 0.09 1.62
CA ASP A 103 -21.64 1.24 0.75
C ASP A 103 -22.21 0.85 -0.62
N SER A 104 -22.02 -0.41 -1.06
CA SER A 104 -22.43 -0.86 -2.38
C SER A 104 -23.14 -2.22 -2.34
N THR A 105 -24.43 -2.21 -2.66
CA THR A 105 -25.24 -3.43 -2.78
C THR A 105 -24.91 -4.27 -4.03
N THR A 106 -24.11 -3.72 -4.95
CA THR A 106 -23.71 -4.39 -6.19
C THR A 106 -22.29 -4.97 -6.10
N LEU A 107 -21.60 -4.84 -4.97
CA LEU A 107 -20.27 -5.43 -4.80
C LEU A 107 -20.38 -6.96 -4.80
N ALA A 108 -19.68 -7.60 -5.75
CA ALA A 108 -19.72 -9.06 -5.93
C ALA A 108 -18.45 -9.73 -5.40
N VAL A 109 -17.28 -9.16 -5.70
CA VAL A 109 -15.98 -9.74 -5.34
C VAL A 109 -15.00 -8.63 -5.02
N THR A 110 -14.19 -8.83 -3.99
CA THR A 110 -13.04 -7.98 -3.69
C THR A 110 -11.75 -8.80 -3.69
N LYS A 111 -10.66 -8.24 -4.20
CA LYS A 111 -9.35 -8.91 -4.17
C LYS A 111 -8.21 -7.92 -3.91
N PRO A 112 -7.41 -8.10 -2.83
CA PRO A 112 -6.20 -7.33 -2.66
C PRO A 112 -5.17 -7.76 -3.71
N VAL A 113 -4.52 -6.78 -4.34
CA VAL A 113 -3.52 -7.01 -5.39
C VAL A 113 -2.29 -6.14 -5.14
N PRO A 114 -1.08 -6.67 -5.37
CA PRO A 114 0.12 -5.84 -5.39
C PRO A 114 -0.04 -4.73 -6.44
N LEU A 115 0.39 -3.53 -6.09
CA LEU A 115 0.36 -2.38 -6.97
C LEU A 115 1.79 -2.10 -7.44
N HIS A 116 2.07 -2.43 -8.70
CA HIS A 116 3.41 -2.29 -9.29
C HIS A 116 3.74 -0.84 -9.62
N ASP A 117 4.99 -0.43 -9.37
CA ASP A 117 5.46 0.94 -9.60
C ASP A 117 5.48 1.28 -11.10
N PRO A 118 4.71 2.29 -11.55
CA PRO A 118 4.66 2.71 -12.94
C PRO A 118 5.99 3.24 -13.49
N ALA A 119 6.97 3.61 -12.64
CA ALA A 119 8.30 4.00 -13.07
C ALA A 119 9.13 2.81 -13.61
N THR A 120 8.70 1.58 -13.32
CA THR A 120 9.42 0.36 -13.72
C THR A 120 8.61 -0.48 -14.70
N THR A 121 9.18 -0.79 -15.85
CA THR A 121 8.54 -1.52 -16.95
C THR A 121 8.80 -3.04 -16.91
N ALA A 122 9.74 -3.48 -16.08
CA ALA A 122 9.95 -4.89 -15.77
C ALA A 122 8.84 -5.37 -14.81
N LEU A 123 8.03 -6.32 -15.26
CA LEU A 123 6.90 -6.84 -14.49
C LEU A 123 7.19 -8.28 -14.02
N PRO A 124 7.63 -8.50 -12.77
CA PRO A 124 7.98 -9.83 -12.28
C PRO A 124 6.74 -10.72 -12.13
N ALA A 125 6.96 -12.04 -12.12
CA ALA A 125 5.89 -13.04 -11.96
C ALA A 125 5.08 -12.85 -10.66
N THR A 126 5.69 -12.30 -9.61
CA THR A 126 5.07 -12.03 -8.30
C THR A 126 4.00 -10.94 -8.34
N CYS A 127 3.95 -10.12 -9.39
CA CYS A 127 2.89 -9.12 -9.58
C CYS A 127 1.59 -9.74 -10.12
N TRP A 128 1.66 -10.94 -10.68
CA TRP A 128 0.51 -11.62 -11.26
C TRP A 128 -0.25 -12.40 -10.20
N VAL A 129 -1.56 -12.18 -10.15
CA VAL A 129 -2.46 -12.85 -9.22
C VAL A 129 -3.52 -13.63 -9.98
N ASP A 130 -3.83 -14.82 -9.46
CA ASP A 130 -4.84 -15.69 -10.04
C ASP A 130 -6.25 -15.08 -10.00
N LEU A 131 -7.05 -15.31 -11.03
CA LEU A 131 -8.43 -14.88 -11.12
C LEU A 131 -9.23 -16.02 -11.76
N PRO A 132 -10.40 -16.38 -11.21
CA PRO A 132 -11.27 -17.33 -11.88
C PRO A 132 -11.53 -16.89 -13.34
N THR A 133 -11.35 -17.78 -14.30
CA THR A 133 -11.46 -17.45 -15.73
C THR A 133 -12.85 -16.92 -16.11
N THR A 134 -13.90 -17.38 -15.42
CA THR A 134 -15.27 -16.86 -15.56
C THR A 134 -15.38 -15.40 -15.13
N LEU A 135 -14.67 -15.01 -14.06
CA LEU A 135 -14.60 -13.63 -13.60
C LEU A 135 -13.76 -12.80 -14.58
N ALA A 136 -12.58 -13.30 -14.98
CA ALA A 136 -11.72 -12.67 -15.97
C ALA A 136 -12.47 -12.34 -17.27
N ALA A 137 -13.31 -13.25 -17.76
CA ALA A 137 -14.11 -13.05 -18.97
C ALA A 137 -15.14 -11.91 -18.88
N ALA A 138 -15.60 -11.55 -17.68
CA ALA A 138 -16.64 -10.54 -17.48
C ALA A 138 -16.11 -9.13 -17.17
N LEU A 139 -14.82 -9.00 -16.82
CA LEU A 139 -14.27 -7.72 -16.34
C LEU A 139 -14.26 -6.64 -17.42
N ARG A 140 -14.73 -5.45 -17.01
CA ARG A 140 -14.65 -4.19 -17.75
C ARG A 140 -14.33 -3.04 -16.78
N PRO A 141 -13.62 -1.97 -17.20
CA PRO A 141 -13.37 -0.84 -16.33
C PRO A 141 -14.68 -0.15 -15.93
N ALA A 142 -14.78 0.28 -14.67
CA ALA A 142 -15.82 1.21 -14.24
C ALA A 142 -15.65 2.56 -14.96
N LEU A 143 -16.77 3.21 -15.31
CA LEU A 143 -16.80 4.47 -16.08
C LEU A 143 -16.81 5.70 -15.15
N ASP A 144 -16.06 5.65 -14.05
CA ASP A 144 -16.06 6.71 -13.04
C ASP A 144 -14.89 7.69 -13.25
N ASP A 145 -15.15 8.96 -12.96
CA ASP A 145 -14.20 10.06 -13.14
C ASP A 145 -13.30 10.17 -11.89
N ALA A 146 -12.30 9.29 -11.78
CA ALA A 146 -11.30 9.36 -10.74
C ALA A 146 -10.08 10.19 -11.17
N ARG A 147 -9.54 10.98 -10.24
CA ARG A 147 -8.34 11.81 -10.47
C ARG A 147 -7.06 10.99 -10.68
N THR A 148 -7.08 9.72 -10.27
CA THR A 148 -5.97 8.78 -10.38
C THR A 148 -6.47 7.48 -10.99
N ALA A 149 -5.60 6.81 -11.74
CA ALA A 149 -5.93 5.56 -12.41
C ALA A 149 -4.98 4.44 -12.03
N VAL A 150 -5.44 3.21 -12.17
CA VAL A 150 -4.62 2.00 -12.17
C VAL A 150 -4.76 1.33 -13.52
N LEU A 151 -3.65 0.88 -14.08
CA LEU A 151 -3.67 -0.01 -15.24
C LEU A 151 -3.73 -1.45 -14.72
N VAL A 152 -4.81 -2.15 -15.07
CA VAL A 152 -4.95 -3.58 -14.85
C VAL A 152 -4.63 -4.30 -16.15
N LEU A 153 -3.55 -5.09 -16.13
CA LEU A 153 -3.24 -6.04 -17.18
C LEU A 153 -3.97 -7.34 -16.89
N LEU A 154 -4.78 -7.83 -17.83
CA LEU A 154 -5.62 -9.01 -17.66
C LEU A 154 -5.32 -10.04 -18.74
N ASP A 155 -4.71 -11.16 -18.35
CA ASP A 155 -4.63 -12.34 -19.19
C ASP A 155 -5.90 -13.18 -18.99
N ARG A 156 -6.87 -13.01 -19.90
CA ARG A 156 -8.14 -13.75 -19.86
C ARG A 156 -7.97 -15.25 -20.13
N THR A 157 -6.89 -15.64 -20.80
CA THR A 157 -6.65 -17.04 -21.20
C THR A 157 -6.17 -17.85 -20.00
N GLN A 158 -5.20 -17.31 -19.25
CA GLN A 158 -4.68 -17.94 -18.04
C GLN A 158 -5.51 -17.60 -16.81
N GLY A 159 -6.34 -16.55 -16.87
CA GLY A 159 -7.07 -16.05 -15.71
C GLY A 159 -6.13 -15.36 -14.74
N TRP A 160 -5.21 -14.54 -15.22
CA TRP A 160 -4.27 -13.81 -14.37
C TRP A 160 -4.44 -12.31 -14.55
N LEU A 161 -4.13 -11.54 -13.51
CA LEU A 161 -4.07 -10.10 -13.62
C LEU A 161 -2.88 -9.52 -12.86
N ALA A 162 -2.42 -8.34 -13.30
CA ALA A 162 -1.47 -7.51 -12.58
C ALA A 162 -1.99 -6.07 -12.54
N ALA A 163 -1.72 -5.34 -11.45
CA ALA A 163 -2.10 -3.94 -11.30
C ALA A 163 -0.85 -3.05 -11.27
N VAL A 164 -0.87 -1.95 -12.02
CA VAL A 164 0.23 -0.99 -12.13
C VAL A 164 -0.32 0.41 -11.82
N GLY A 165 0.38 1.18 -10.99
CA GLY A 165 -0.03 2.52 -10.63
C GLY A 165 0.46 2.93 -9.23
N PRO A 166 -0.02 4.05 -8.69
CA PRO A 166 -1.04 4.93 -9.27
C PRO A 166 -0.50 5.74 -10.46
N PHE A 167 -1.33 5.93 -11.47
CA PHE A 167 -1.10 6.90 -12.55
C PHE A 167 -1.82 8.21 -12.27
N PRO A 168 -1.22 9.36 -12.61
CA PRO A 168 -1.84 10.67 -12.39
C PRO A 168 -2.97 10.97 -13.38
N THR A 169 -3.06 10.26 -14.50
CA THR A 169 -4.12 10.41 -15.50
C THR A 169 -4.37 9.10 -16.23
N HIS A 170 -5.55 8.97 -16.84
CA HIS A 170 -5.86 7.87 -17.75
C HIS A 170 -4.86 7.81 -18.93
N ALA A 171 -4.47 8.96 -19.48
CA ALA A 171 -3.52 9.02 -20.60
C ALA A 171 -2.13 8.50 -20.21
N ALA A 172 -1.66 8.79 -18.99
CA ALA A 172 -0.39 8.27 -18.49
C ALA A 172 -0.42 6.74 -18.39
N ALA A 173 -1.52 6.19 -17.85
CA ALA A 173 -1.73 4.74 -17.78
C ALA A 173 -1.76 4.09 -19.18
N ASP A 174 -2.42 4.74 -20.15
CA ASP A 174 -2.55 4.24 -21.51
C ASP A 174 -1.20 4.11 -22.24
N THR A 175 -0.29 5.04 -21.98
CA THR A 175 1.06 5.02 -22.60
C THR A 175 2.02 4.01 -21.99
N TRP A 176 1.77 3.52 -20.77
CA TRP A 176 2.68 2.61 -20.07
C TRP A 176 2.62 1.20 -20.66
N GLN A 177 3.76 0.56 -20.92
CA GLN A 177 3.82 -0.82 -21.40
C GLN A 177 4.95 -1.59 -20.71
N PRO A 178 4.78 -2.89 -20.45
CA PRO A 178 5.86 -3.72 -19.93
C PRO A 178 6.92 -3.97 -21.00
N ASP A 179 8.19 -4.09 -20.59
CA ASP A 179 9.32 -4.30 -21.51
C ASP A 179 9.21 -5.65 -22.24
N ASP A 180 8.93 -6.72 -21.49
CA ASP A 180 8.79 -8.10 -21.97
C ASP A 180 7.83 -8.91 -21.07
N GLY A 181 7.26 -10.01 -21.60
CA GLY A 181 6.49 -10.99 -20.83
C GLY A 181 4.96 -11.00 -21.06
N PRO A 182 4.20 -11.75 -20.23
CA PRO A 182 2.75 -11.97 -20.43
C PRO A 182 1.94 -10.66 -20.46
N GLY A 183 2.43 -9.61 -19.81
CA GLY A 183 1.77 -8.29 -19.77
C GLY A 183 1.68 -7.58 -21.12
N ARG A 184 2.48 -7.97 -22.11
CA ARG A 184 2.48 -7.33 -23.43
C ARG A 184 1.29 -7.74 -24.30
N ALA A 185 0.79 -8.96 -24.11
CA ALA A 185 -0.35 -9.51 -24.84
C ALA A 185 -1.65 -9.49 -24.01
N ALA A 186 -1.57 -9.12 -22.73
CA ALA A 186 -2.72 -9.01 -21.85
C ALA A 186 -3.64 -7.86 -22.26
N ASP A 187 -4.93 -8.02 -21.98
CA ASP A 187 -5.90 -6.94 -22.11
C ASP A 187 -5.56 -5.83 -21.12
N ARG A 188 -5.81 -4.58 -21.53
CA ARG A 188 -5.48 -3.39 -20.75
C ARG A 188 -6.76 -2.73 -20.29
N LEU A 189 -7.01 -2.76 -18.99
CA LEU A 189 -8.16 -2.09 -18.38
C LEU A 189 -7.64 -0.94 -17.52
N ILE A 190 -7.95 0.29 -17.90
CA ILE A 190 -7.61 1.46 -17.09
C ILE A 190 -8.79 1.71 -16.17
N VAL A 191 -8.58 1.55 -14.86
CA VAL A 191 -9.61 1.61 -13.84
C VAL A 191 -9.43 2.83 -12.95
N PRO A 192 -10.53 3.42 -12.46
CA PRO A 192 -10.44 4.48 -11.46
C PRO A 192 -9.77 3.95 -10.18
N LEU A 193 -8.82 4.71 -9.64
CA LEU A 193 -8.26 4.49 -8.32
C LEU A 193 -8.85 5.48 -7.34
N HIS A 194 -9.68 4.97 -6.43
CA HIS A 194 -10.26 5.75 -5.36
C HIS A 194 -9.29 5.80 -4.17
N PRO A 195 -8.94 7.00 -3.68
CA PRO A 195 -8.09 7.12 -2.52
C PRO A 195 -8.81 6.52 -1.31
N VAL A 196 -8.06 5.80 -0.48
CA VAL A 196 -8.52 5.39 0.84
C VAL A 196 -8.37 6.61 1.73
N THR A 197 -9.35 7.52 1.73
CA THR A 197 -9.41 8.54 2.76
C THR A 197 -9.61 7.83 4.09
N LEU A 198 -8.54 7.75 4.89
CA LEU A 198 -8.65 7.67 6.35
C LEU A 198 -9.32 8.96 6.83
N GLN A 199 -10.62 9.10 6.60
CA GLN A 199 -11.45 10.09 7.29
C GLN A 199 -11.84 9.57 8.68
N GLU A 200 -10.86 8.99 9.38
CA GLU A 200 -10.92 8.55 10.78
C GLU A 200 -9.56 8.83 11.45
N ALA A 201 -9.17 10.10 11.49
CA ALA A 201 -8.27 10.61 12.52
C ALA A 201 -8.46 12.14 12.68
N GLN A 202 -9.21 12.51 13.71
CA GLN A 202 -9.34 13.82 14.39
C GLN A 202 -10.51 14.74 13.98
N PRO A 203 -11.09 15.49 14.94
CA PRO A 203 -10.60 15.85 16.29
C PRO A 203 -10.71 14.76 17.36
#